data_AF-A0A562Q2H2-F1
#
_entry.id   AF-A0A562Q2H2-F1
#
_cell.length_a   1.000
_cell.length_b   1.000
_cell.length_c   1.000
_cell.angle_alpha   90.00
_cell.angle_beta   90.00
_cell.angle_gamma   90.00
#
_symmetry.space_group_name_H-M   'P 1'
#
loop_
_entity.id
_entity.type
_entity.pdbx_description
1 polymer ?
#
loop_
_entity_poly.entity_id
_entity_poly.type
_entity_poly.pdbx_seq_one_letter_code
_entity_poly.pdbx_strand_id
1 'polypeptide(L)' 'MSKAADISMASVQRIWRAFGLKPHLEQTFKLSTDPAFVDKVHDIVGLYLNPPDKALVLCIDEKSQIQALDRTQPG' A
#
# COMPACT_ATOMS: atom_id res chain seq x y z
N MET A 1 18.02 4.56 -3.41
CA MET A 1 18.93 3.46 -3.76
C MET A 1 20.37 3.92 -3.97
N SER A 2 20.68 4.78 -4.95
CA SER A 2 22.07 5.25 -5.20
C SER A 2 22.75 5.88 -3.98
N LYS A 3 22.09 6.86 -3.34
CA LYS A 3 22.58 7.54 -2.12
C LYS A 3 22.69 6.60 -0.90
N ALA A 4 21.81 5.60 -0.82
CA ALA A 4 21.79 4.65 0.30
C ALA A 4 22.90 3.60 0.19
N ALA A 5 23.28 3.24 -1.04
CA ALA A 5 24.32 2.26 -1.34
C ALA A 5 25.65 2.89 -1.76
N ASP A 6 25.78 4.22 -1.66
CA ASP A 6 26.93 5.04 -2.08
C ASP A 6 27.51 4.67 -3.46
N ILE A 7 26.62 4.50 -4.45
CA ILE A 7 26.99 4.19 -5.84
C ILE A 7 26.31 5.13 -6.83
N SER A 8 26.91 5.30 -8.00
CA SER A 8 26.36 6.15 -9.04
C SER A 8 25.01 5.66 -9.56
N MET A 9 24.14 6.59 -9.97
CA MET A 9 22.83 6.29 -10.55
C MET A 9 22.93 5.35 -11.77
N ALA A 10 23.95 5.53 -12.60
CA ALA A 10 24.19 4.67 -13.77
C ALA A 10 24.48 3.22 -13.36
N SER A 11 25.18 3.01 -12.24
CA SER A 11 25.45 1.66 -11.72
C SER A 11 24.17 0.98 -11.25
N VAL A 12 23.32 1.70 -10.52
CA VAL A 12 21.98 1.20 -10.11
C VAL A 12 21.14 0.81 -11.31
N GLN A 13 21.08 1.66 -12.36
CA GLN A 13 20.31 1.38 -13.56
C GLN A 13 20.81 0.15 -14.33
N ARG A 14 22.14 -0.05 -14.41
CA ARG A 14 22.71 -1.26 -15.03
C ARG A 14 22.32 -2.51 -14.27
N ILE A 15 22.39 -2.48 -12.93
CA ILE A 15 21.97 -3.59 -12.08
C ILE A 15 20.49 -3.90 -12.31
N TRP A 16 19.61 -2.89 -12.28
CA TRP A 16 18.19 -3.12 -12.53
C TRP A 16 17.92 -3.74 -13.90
N ARG A 17 18.58 -3.25 -14.95
CA ARG A 17 18.45 -3.82 -16.30
C ARG A 17 18.95 -5.26 -16.37
N ALA A 18 20.09 -5.55 -15.74
CA ALA A 18 20.70 -6.89 -15.74
C ALA A 18 19.81 -7.94 -15.06
N PHE A 19 19.09 -7.55 -14.00
CA PHE A 19 18.22 -8.43 -13.24
C PHE A 19 16.73 -8.27 -13.57
N GLY A 20 16.38 -7.46 -14.58
CA GLY A 20 14.98 -7.21 -14.95
C GLY A 20 14.15 -6.52 -13.86
N LEU A 21 14.80 -5.87 -12.88
CA LEU A 21 14.13 -5.22 -11.76
C LEU A 21 13.35 -4.01 -12.27
N LYS A 22 12.07 -3.95 -11.88
CA LYS A 22 11.17 -2.85 -12.21
C LYS A 22 10.64 -2.27 -10.89
N PRO A 23 11.39 -1.39 -10.21
CA PRO A 23 10.99 -0.85 -8.91
C PRO A 23 9.63 -0.12 -8.93
N HIS A 24 9.22 0.38 -10.10
CA HIS A 24 7.91 1.00 -10.31
C HIS A 24 6.74 0.01 -10.48
N LEU A 25 7.04 -1.29 -10.62
CA LEU A 25 6.06 -2.38 -10.67
C LEU A 25 6.12 -3.26 -9.41
N GLU A 26 7.13 -3.10 -8.57
CA GLU A 26 7.17 -3.75 -7.27
C GLU A 26 6.07 -3.17 -6.38
N GLN A 27 5.12 -4.02 -6.00
CA GLN A 27 4.11 -3.66 -5.02
C GLN A 27 4.80 -3.52 -3.66
N THR A 28 5.00 -2.28 -3.25
CA THR A 28 5.46 -1.99 -1.89
C THR A 28 4.25 -2.08 -0.97
N PHE A 29 4.35 -2.91 0.07
CA PHE A 29 3.34 -2.92 1.12
C PHE A 29 3.64 -1.76 2.08
N LYS A 30 2.74 -0.79 2.17
CA LYS A 30 2.82 0.26 3.19
C LYS A 30 2.40 -0.34 4.52
N LEU A 31 3.37 -0.88 5.24
CA LEU A 31 3.17 -1.30 6.63
C LEU A 31 3.17 -0.04 7.51
N SER A 32 2.15 0.10 8.36
CA SER A 32 2.13 1.15 9.37
C SER A 32 3.26 0.94 10.38
N THR A 33 3.89 2.03 10.83
CA THR A 33 4.86 2.01 11.94
C THR A 33 4.18 2.08 13.31
N ASP A 34 2.86 2.01 13.36
CA ASP A 34 2.08 2.01 14.59
C ASP A 34 2.42 0.77 15.44
N PRO A 35 2.91 0.93 16.69
CA PRO A 35 3.21 -0.20 17.56
C PRO A 35 2.01 -1.13 17.80
N ALA A 36 0.77 -0.62 17.70
CA ALA A 36 -0.46 -1.37 17.86
C ALA A 36 -1.06 -1.84 16.52
N PHE A 37 -0.31 -1.81 15.42
CA PHE A 37 -0.84 -2.10 14.08
C PHE A 37 -1.53 -3.46 13.99
N VAL A 38 -0.89 -4.51 14.51
CA VAL A 38 -1.42 -5.89 14.43
C VAL A 38 -2.75 -6.01 15.16
N ASP A 39 -2.82 -5.49 16.38
CA ASP A 39 -4.03 -5.55 17.21
C ASP A 39 -5.19 -4.80 16.53
N LYS A 40 -4.92 -3.59 16.02
CA LYS A 40 -5.93 -2.81 15.29
C LYS A 40 -6.41 -3.51 14.03
N VAL A 41 -5.52 -4.16 13.28
CA VAL A 41 -5.89 -4.94 12.10
C VAL A 41 -6.81 -6.10 12.50
N HIS A 42 -6.47 -6.83 13.56
CA HIS A 42 -7.30 -7.91 14.06
C HIS A 42 -8.68 -7.42 14.51
N ASP A 43 -8.76 -6.29 15.22
CA ASP A 43 -10.03 -5.72 15.65
C ASP A 43 -10.91 -5.34 14.45
N ILE A 44 -10.34 -4.66 13.45
CA ILE A 44 -11.07 -4.25 12.24
C ILE A 44 -11.52 -5.47 11.43
N VAL A 45 -10.64 -6.46 11.22
CA VAL A 45 -10.99 -7.69 10.51
C VAL A 45 -12.05 -8.48 11.28
N GLY A 46 -11.98 -8.46 12.62
CA GLY A 46 -12.96 -9.07 13.52
C GLY A 46 -14.38 -8.55 13.27
N LEU A 47 -14.54 -7.26 12.94
CA LEU A 47 -15.85 -6.69 12.58
C LEU A 47 -16.46 -7.34 11.33
N TYR A 48 -15.65 -7.83 10.40
CA TYR A 48 -16.14 -8.54 9.21
C TYR A 48 -16.42 -10.02 9.49
N LEU A 49 -15.63 -10.66 10.35
CA LEU A 49 -15.76 -12.08 10.65
C LEU A 49 -16.87 -12.38 11.66
N ASN A 50 -17.08 -11.49 12.63
CA ASN A 50 -18.10 -11.62 13.66
C ASN A 50 -18.74 -10.25 13.96
N PRO A 51 -19.60 -9.75 13.06
CA PRO A 51 -20.20 -8.43 13.22
C PRO A 51 -21.15 -8.41 14.44
N PRO A 52 -21.11 -7.34 15.26
CA PRO A 52 -22.10 -7.14 16.32
C PRO A 52 -23.54 -7.03 15.76
N ASP A 53 -24.54 -7.34 16.60
CA ASP A 53 -25.94 -7.26 16.17
C ASP A 53 -26.30 -5.82 15.74
N LYS A 54 -26.88 -5.70 14.54
CA LYS A 54 -27.23 -4.41 13.89
C LYS A 54 -26.05 -3.45 13.70
N ALA A 55 -24.82 -3.95 13.55
CA ALA A 55 -23.65 -3.10 13.32
C ALA A 55 -23.68 -2.39 11.95
N LEU A 56 -23.34 -1.10 11.96
CA LEU A 56 -23.02 -0.31 10.78
C LEU A 56 -21.52 -0.02 10.77
N VAL A 57 -20.82 -0.45 9.72
CA VAL A 57 -19.38 -0.18 9.54
C VAL A 57 -19.21 0.89 8.46
N LEU A 58 -18.60 2.01 8.81
CA LEU A 58 -18.28 3.10 7.89
C LEU A 58 -16.77 3.14 7.66
N CYS A 59 -16.34 3.02 6.40
CA CYS A 59 -14.94 3.09 6.01
C CYS A 59 -14.70 4.34 5.16
N ILE A 60 -13.73 5.16 5.57
CA ILE A 60 -13.32 6.36 4.85
C ILE A 60 -11.83 6.26 4.60
N ASP A 61 -11.42 6.35 3.34
CA ASP A 61 -10.03 6.33 2.92
C ASP A 61 -9.75 7.59 2.10
N GLU A 62 -8.72 8.34 2.47
CA GLU A 62 -8.26 9.48 1.69
C GLU A 62 -7.10 9.05 0.80
N LYS A 63 -7.34 9.05 -0.53
CA LYS A 63 -6.30 8.81 -1.52
C LYS A 63 -5.88 10.11 -2.19
N SER A 64 -4.80 10.71 -1.70
CA SER A 64 -4.15 11.84 -2.37
C SER A 64 -3.81 11.48 -3.82
N GLN A 65 -4.10 12.36 -4.78
CA GLN A 65 -3.85 12.19 -6.23
C GLN A 65 -4.78 11.22 -6.98
N ILE A 66 -5.84 10.71 -6.34
CA ILE A 66 -6.95 10.07 -7.03
C ILE A 66 -8.16 10.99 -6.86
N GLN A 67 -8.60 11.61 -7.95
CA GLN A 67 -9.89 12.32 -7.95
C GLN A 67 -10.98 11.26 -7.74
N ALA A 68 -11.86 11.49 -6.76
CA ALA A 68 -13.08 10.69 -6.59
C ALA A 68 -14.00 10.96 -7.79
N LEU A 69 -13.71 10.29 -8.90
CA LEU A 69 -14.52 10.31 -10.09
C LEU A 69 -15.61 9.27 -9.89
N ASP A 70 -16.86 9.71 -9.89
CA ASP A 70 -18.01 8.83 -9.88
C ASP A 70 -18.08 8.13 -11.23
N ARG A 71 -17.45 6.95 -11.34
CA ARG A 71 -17.43 6.19 -12.59
C ARG A 71 -18.72 5.36 -12.66
N THR A 72 -19.68 5.87 -13.42
CA THR A 72 -20.94 5.17 -13.75
C THR A 72 -20.77 4.05 -14.78
N GLN A 73 -19.56 3.75 -15.26
CA GLN A 73 -19.29 2.66 -16.19
C GLN A 73 -18.11 1.78 -15.73
N PRO A 74 -18.25 0.43 -15.83
CA PRO A 74 -17.15 -0.49 -15.61
C PRO A 74 -16.21 -0.48 -16.82
N GLY A 75 -14.91 -0.37 -16.55
CA GLY A 75 -13.85 -0.64 -17.52
C GLY A 75 -13.20 -1.99 -17.25
#